data_AF-A0A7C1PUE6-F1
#
_entry.id   AF-A0A7C1PUE6-F1
#
_cell.length_a   1.000
_cell.length_b   1.000
_cell.length_c   1.000
_cell.angle_alpha   90.00
_cell.angle_beta   90.00
_cell.angle_gamma   90.00
#
_symmetry.space_group_name_H-M   'P 1'
#
loop_
_entity.id
_entity.type
_entity.pdbx_description
1 polymer ?
#
loop_
_entity_poly.entity_id
_entity_poly.type
_entity_poly.pdbx_seq_one_letter_code
_entity_poly.pdbx_strand_id
1 'polypeptide(L)'
;MSHFYLMTMTWKVCQECTKSFYVSPKRDKTARFCSRRCYGNYRKKHPEEFHPPPLQGKSKDVECEYCGNIFNVRGKLRKKNARFCSIKCFQQYRKEHPEEYQYKETHWNWQGGKAQNQEGRRSSEYKEWRAAVYRRDYWTCQNCGYKGKFINPHHIKSWTGFPELRYDINNGITLCDECHKKEHPEIGMRNRFKKGLKPANKIEIPQKGELEQLYVVEKIGSPTIGEIYGVSHKTVLKWLRSYDVVIRTR
;
A
#
# COMPACT_ATOMS: atom_id res chain seq x y z
N MET A 1 -23.11 39.11 16.05
CA MET A 1 -23.16 39.67 14.68
C MET A 1 -22.66 38.61 13.70
N SER A 2 -23.58 37.92 13.04
CA SER A 2 -23.31 36.87 12.05
C SER A 2 -22.59 37.46 10.84
N HIS A 3 -21.34 37.03 10.60
CA HIS A 3 -20.63 37.33 9.36
C HIS A 3 -21.28 36.57 8.21
N PHE A 4 -22.27 37.20 7.55
CA PHE A 4 -22.74 36.76 6.25
C PHE A 4 -21.65 37.06 5.22
N TYR A 5 -20.80 36.07 4.95
CA TYR A 5 -19.97 36.05 3.75
C TYR A 5 -20.92 35.99 2.54
N LEU A 6 -21.21 37.14 1.93
CA LEU A 6 -21.84 37.17 0.61
C LEU A 6 -20.84 36.59 -0.39
N MET A 7 -20.86 35.26 -0.56
CA MET A 7 -20.16 34.61 -1.65
C MET A 7 -20.82 35.05 -2.95
N THR A 8 -20.27 36.07 -3.60
CA THR A 8 -20.78 36.57 -4.88
C THR A 8 -20.62 35.47 -5.93
N MET A 9 -21.72 34.76 -6.21
CA MET A 9 -21.75 33.77 -7.29
C MET A 9 -21.76 34.49 -8.63
N THR A 10 -20.93 34.04 -9.56
CA THR A 10 -20.87 34.59 -10.92
C THR A 10 -21.70 33.75 -11.87
N TRP A 11 -22.40 34.40 -12.80
CA TRP A 11 -23.11 33.73 -13.88
C TRP A 11 -22.15 33.39 -15.02
N LYS A 12 -22.23 32.16 -15.53
CA LYS A 12 -21.49 31.70 -16.70
C LYS A 12 -22.37 30.93 -17.67
N VAL A 13 -21.95 30.86 -18.92
CA VAL A 13 -22.61 30.09 -19.97
C VAL A 13 -21.87 28.76 -20.17
N CYS A 14 -22.61 27.65 -20.17
CA CYS A 14 -22.02 26.33 -20.40
C CYS A 14 -21.61 26.15 -21.86
N GLN A 15 -20.36 25.73 -22.10
CA GLN A 15 -19.83 25.52 -23.46
C GLN A 15 -20.43 24.33 -24.24
N GLU A 16 -21.16 23.42 -23.57
CA GLU A 16 -21.78 22.25 -24.22
C GLU A 16 -23.27 22.44 -24.51
N CYS A 17 -24.00 23.09 -23.60
CA CYS A 17 -25.47 23.16 -23.67
C CYS A 17 -26.02 24.58 -23.63
N THR A 18 -25.13 25.59 -23.67
CA THR A 18 -25.43 27.04 -23.68
C THR A 18 -26.29 27.57 -22.53
N LYS A 19 -26.69 26.73 -21.57
CA LYS A 19 -27.40 27.13 -20.35
C LYS A 19 -26.52 27.99 -19.46
N SER A 20 -27.11 29.05 -18.90
CA SER A 20 -26.50 29.83 -17.83
C SER A 20 -26.48 29.04 -16.52
N PHE A 21 -25.42 29.18 -15.73
CA PHE A 21 -25.28 28.54 -14.42
C PHE A 21 -24.43 29.38 -13.47
N TYR A 22 -24.67 29.20 -12.18
CA TYR A 22 -23.94 29.89 -11.12
C TYR A 22 -22.62 29.20 -10.80
N VAL A 23 -21.60 30.00 -10.52
CA VAL A 23 -20.24 29.56 -10.20
C VAL A 23 -19.77 30.23 -8.92
N SER A 24 -19.18 29.43 -8.01
CA SER A 24 -18.57 29.98 -6.81
C SER A 24 -17.25 30.71 -7.13
N PRO A 25 -16.84 31.72 -6.35
CA PRO A 25 -15.61 32.49 -6.61
C PRO A 25 -14.37 31.63 -6.87
N LYS A 26 -14.22 30.51 -6.15
CA LYS A 26 -13.12 29.55 -6.31
C LYS A 26 -13.03 28.92 -7.71
N ARG A 27 -14.17 28.78 -8.38
CA ARG A 27 -14.28 28.16 -9.71
C ARG A 27 -14.49 29.17 -10.82
N ASP A 28 -14.60 30.46 -10.52
CA ASP A 28 -14.91 31.47 -11.53
C ASP A 28 -13.95 31.40 -12.71
N LYS A 29 -12.64 31.38 -12.47
CA LYS A 29 -11.64 31.32 -13.55
C LYS A 29 -11.62 30.01 -14.34
N THR A 30 -12.15 28.91 -13.81
CA THR A 30 -11.99 27.55 -14.38
C THR A 30 -13.30 26.88 -14.81
N ALA A 31 -14.46 27.40 -14.42
CA ALA A 31 -15.75 26.81 -14.72
C ALA A 31 -16.16 27.05 -16.18
N ARG A 32 -16.22 25.95 -16.94
CA ARG A 32 -16.64 25.92 -18.36
C ARG A 32 -17.98 25.22 -18.60
N PHE A 33 -18.43 24.41 -17.63
CA PHE A 33 -19.57 23.52 -17.78
C PHE A 33 -20.50 23.53 -16.57
N CYS A 34 -21.80 23.52 -16.81
CA CYS A 34 -22.83 23.52 -15.77
C CYS A 34 -22.95 22.18 -15.02
N SER A 35 -22.44 21.08 -15.60
CA SER A 35 -22.51 19.75 -14.99
C SER A 35 -21.37 18.83 -15.44
N ARG A 36 -21.14 17.75 -14.68
CA ARG A 36 -20.18 16.70 -15.06
C ARG A 36 -20.57 16.00 -16.36
N ARG A 37 -21.88 15.91 -16.65
CA ARG A 37 -22.41 15.37 -17.91
C ARG A 37 -22.01 16.25 -19.09
N CYS A 38 -22.20 17.57 -18.99
CA CYS A 38 -21.83 18.51 -20.04
C CYS A 38 -20.31 18.52 -20.28
N TYR A 39 -19.50 18.48 -19.23
CA TYR A 39 -18.04 18.28 -19.36
C TYR A 39 -17.70 16.99 -20.12
N GLY A 40 -18.38 15.88 -19.78
CA GLY A 40 -18.13 14.58 -20.40
C GLY A 40 -18.51 14.55 -21.88
N ASN A 41 -19.64 15.16 -22.26
CA ASN A 41 -20.08 15.26 -23.65
C ASN A 41 -19.14 16.14 -24.48
N TYR A 42 -18.78 17.32 -23.96
CA TYR A 42 -17.86 18.23 -24.64
C TYR A 42 -16.50 17.57 -24.86
N ARG A 43 -15.94 16.91 -23.83
CA ARG A 43 -14.66 16.18 -23.95
C ARG A 43 -14.68 15.06 -24.99
N LYS A 44 -15.83 14.43 -25.24
CA LYS A 44 -15.97 13.40 -26.28
C LYS A 44 -15.98 14.02 -27.68
N LYS A 45 -16.55 15.21 -27.84
CA LYS A 45 -16.59 15.97 -29.10
C LYS A 45 -15.24 16.64 -29.41
N HIS A 46 -14.51 17.03 -28.37
CA HIS A 46 -13.28 17.83 -28.47
C HIS A 46 -12.08 17.17 -27.76
N PRO A 47 -11.71 15.91 -28.08
CA PRO A 47 -10.60 15.23 -27.41
C PRO A 47 -9.29 16.05 -27.47
N GLU A 48 -9.00 16.74 -28.56
CA GLU A 48 -7.83 17.59 -28.78
C GLU A 48 -7.61 18.66 -27.71
N GLU A 49 -8.67 19.18 -27.08
CA GLU A 49 -8.57 20.18 -26.02
C GLU A 49 -8.18 19.60 -24.64
N PHE A 50 -8.35 18.29 -24.44
CA PHE A 50 -8.16 17.63 -23.13
C PHE A 50 -7.04 16.61 -23.11
N HIS A 51 -6.56 16.17 -24.26
CA HIS A 51 -5.36 15.34 -24.30
C HIS A 51 -4.16 16.28 -24.16
N PRO A 52 -3.25 16.07 -23.18
CA PRO A 52 -1.91 16.61 -23.36
C PRO A 52 -1.39 16.13 -24.72
N PRO A 53 -0.63 16.93 -25.49
CA PRO A 53 0.01 16.45 -26.71
C PRO A 53 0.64 15.09 -26.40
N PRO A 54 0.51 14.09 -27.30
CA PRO A 54 1.06 12.76 -27.05
C PRO A 54 2.45 12.93 -26.48
N LEU A 55 2.71 12.42 -25.28
CA LEU A 55 4.06 12.48 -24.70
C LEU A 55 4.98 11.94 -25.79
N GLN A 56 5.75 12.82 -26.43
CA GLN A 56 6.69 12.49 -27.50
C GLN A 56 7.90 11.79 -26.88
N GLY A 57 7.66 10.78 -26.05
CA GLY A 57 8.68 9.95 -25.49
C GLY A 57 9.04 8.89 -26.50
N LYS A 58 9.92 9.22 -27.47
CA LYS A 58 10.52 8.33 -28.49
C LYS A 58 10.44 6.86 -28.07
N SER A 59 9.49 6.10 -28.61
CA SER A 59 9.37 4.69 -28.27
C SER A 59 10.68 3.96 -28.54
N LYS A 60 10.98 2.90 -27.77
CA LYS A 60 12.15 2.06 -28.00
C LYS A 60 11.65 0.69 -28.42
N ASP A 61 12.26 0.12 -29.45
CA ASP A 61 12.05 -1.27 -29.81
C ASP A 61 12.99 -2.13 -28.98
N VAL A 62 12.43 -3.18 -28.38
CA VAL A 62 13.12 -4.09 -27.47
C VAL A 62 12.82 -5.50 -27.94
N GLU A 63 13.86 -6.32 -28.04
CA GLU A 63 13.72 -7.74 -28.32
C GLU A 63 13.30 -8.50 -27.06
N CYS A 64 12.34 -9.40 -27.17
CA CYS A 64 11.93 -10.22 -26.05
C CYS A 64 12.95 -11.34 -25.80
N GLU A 65 13.54 -11.39 -24.62
CA GLU A 65 14.54 -12.40 -24.23
C GLU A 65 14.03 -13.85 -24.21
N TYR A 66 12.71 -14.06 -24.26
CA TYR A 66 12.11 -15.40 -24.31
C TYR A 66 11.75 -15.86 -25.73
N CYS A 67 11.14 -14.99 -26.55
CA CYS A 67 10.56 -15.40 -27.84
C CYS A 67 11.17 -14.69 -29.05
N GLY A 68 12.14 -13.80 -28.86
CA GLY A 68 12.77 -13.03 -29.94
C GLY A 68 11.89 -11.95 -30.59
N ASN A 69 10.59 -11.91 -30.28
CA ASN A 69 9.70 -10.90 -30.85
C ASN A 69 10.10 -9.48 -30.43
N ILE A 70 10.24 -8.59 -31.42
CA ILE A 70 10.49 -7.18 -31.20
C ILE A 70 9.17 -6.50 -30.78
N PHE A 71 9.21 -5.77 -29.67
CA PHE A 71 8.05 -5.05 -29.14
C PHE A 71 8.39 -3.61 -28.74
N ASN A 72 7.40 -2.73 -28.92
CA ASN A 72 7.56 -1.31 -28.70
C ASN A 72 7.26 -0.91 -27.25
N VAL A 73 8.19 -0.23 -26.59
CA VAL A 73 8.02 0.23 -25.20
C VAL A 73 7.93 1.75 -25.09
N ARG A 74 6.91 2.18 -24.33
CA ARG A 74 6.64 3.57 -23.98
C ARG A 74 6.90 3.80 -22.49
N GLY A 75 7.30 5.02 -22.14
CA GLY A 75 7.60 5.43 -20.76
C GLY A 75 9.06 5.19 -20.34
N LYS A 76 9.64 6.18 -19.64
CA LYS A 76 11.08 6.22 -19.28
C LYS A 76 11.55 4.99 -18.49
N LEU A 77 10.79 4.58 -17.47
CA LEU A 77 11.16 3.44 -16.61
C LEU A 77 11.07 2.09 -17.36
N ARG A 78 10.03 1.91 -18.18
CA ARG A 78 9.82 0.68 -18.94
C ARG A 78 10.90 0.49 -20.01
N LYS A 79 11.38 1.57 -20.64
CA LYS A 79 12.50 1.52 -21.59
C LYS A 79 13.81 1.00 -21.00
N LYS A 80 14.04 1.22 -19.71
CA LYS A 80 15.26 0.78 -19.01
C LYS A 80 15.18 -0.71 -18.63
N ASN A 81 14.00 -1.21 -18.29
CA ASN A 81 13.84 -2.50 -17.62
C ASN A 81 13.02 -3.53 -18.43
N ALA A 82 12.56 -3.19 -19.63
CA ALA A 82 11.78 -4.11 -20.45
C ALA A 82 12.68 -5.22 -21.00
N ARG A 83 12.33 -6.47 -20.66
CA ARG A 83 12.99 -7.70 -21.12
C ARG A 83 12.04 -8.61 -21.90
N PHE A 84 10.73 -8.51 -21.66
CA PHE A 84 9.72 -9.43 -22.19
C PHE A 84 8.54 -8.71 -22.83
N CYS A 85 8.05 -9.22 -23.96
CA CYS A 85 6.90 -8.68 -24.67
C CYS A 85 5.57 -8.91 -23.94
N SER A 86 5.50 -9.93 -23.08
CA SER A 86 4.30 -10.29 -22.32
C SER A 86 4.61 -10.92 -20.96
N ILE A 87 3.62 -10.92 -20.07
CA ILE A 87 3.69 -11.63 -18.78
C ILE A 87 3.91 -13.14 -19.00
N LYS A 88 3.34 -13.72 -20.06
CA LYS A 88 3.52 -15.15 -20.38
C LYS A 88 4.98 -15.46 -20.69
N CYS A 89 5.61 -14.66 -21.54
CA CYS A 89 7.03 -14.80 -21.89
C CYS A 89 7.93 -14.65 -20.66
N PHE A 90 7.67 -13.67 -19.81
CA PHE A 90 8.40 -13.52 -18.54
C PHE A 90 8.25 -14.76 -17.64
N GLN A 91 7.03 -15.26 -17.46
CA GLN A 91 6.79 -16.42 -16.61
C GLN A 91 7.48 -17.69 -17.12
N GLN A 92 7.50 -17.87 -18.44
CA GLN A 92 8.11 -19.04 -19.07
C GLN A 92 9.63 -18.97 -19.00
N TYR A 93 10.23 -17.82 -19.34
CA TYR A 93 11.66 -17.56 -19.12
C TYR A 93 12.06 -17.81 -17.67
N ARG A 94 11.30 -17.28 -16.69
CA ARG A 94 11.60 -17.46 -15.27
C ARG A 94 11.54 -18.93 -14.81
N LYS A 95 10.73 -19.78 -15.46
CA LYS A 95 10.68 -21.22 -15.16
C LYS A 95 11.90 -21.95 -15.71
N GLU A 96 12.37 -21.53 -16.89
CA GLU A 96 13.53 -22.11 -17.58
C GLU A 96 14.86 -21.62 -17.00
N HIS A 97 14.88 -20.44 -16.37
CA HIS A 97 16.05 -19.81 -15.76
C HIS A 97 15.87 -19.52 -14.25
N PRO A 98 15.57 -20.52 -13.40
CA PRO A 98 15.34 -20.30 -11.97
C PRO A 98 16.55 -19.71 -11.22
N GLU A 99 17.78 -19.95 -11.70
CA GLU A 99 19.04 -19.46 -11.14
C GLU A 99 19.19 -17.93 -11.18
N GLU A 100 18.56 -17.26 -12.15
CA GLU A 100 18.56 -15.80 -12.24
C GLU A 100 17.67 -15.13 -11.19
N TYR A 101 16.80 -15.88 -10.53
CA TYR A 101 15.75 -15.34 -9.67
C TYR A 101 15.82 -15.91 -8.26
N GLN A 102 15.97 -15.03 -7.28
CA GLN A 102 15.86 -15.41 -5.88
C GLN A 102 14.45 -15.96 -5.59
N TYR A 103 14.39 -17.16 -5.02
CA TYR A 103 13.16 -17.92 -4.80
C TYR A 103 13.14 -18.52 -3.39
N LYS A 104 11.98 -18.42 -2.73
CA LYS A 104 11.80 -18.89 -1.33
C LYS A 104 12.94 -18.39 -0.44
N GLU A 105 13.70 -19.30 0.17
CA GLU A 105 14.71 -19.05 1.21
C GLU A 105 15.85 -18.15 0.76
N THR A 106 16.13 -18.10 -0.54
CA THR A 106 17.20 -17.26 -1.12
C THR A 106 16.76 -15.81 -1.35
N HIS A 107 15.47 -15.51 -1.22
CA HIS A 107 14.95 -14.15 -1.37
C HIS A 107 15.11 -13.38 -0.06
N TRP A 108 15.77 -12.21 -0.10
CA TRP A 108 16.06 -11.38 1.10
C TRP A 108 14.83 -11.03 1.96
N ASN A 109 13.64 -11.01 1.35
CA ASN A 109 12.36 -10.77 2.03
C ASN A 109 11.61 -12.05 2.45
N TRP A 110 12.24 -13.22 2.39
CA TRP A 110 11.62 -14.46 2.83
C TRP A 110 11.54 -14.52 4.35
N GLN A 111 10.35 -14.85 4.87
CA GLN A 111 10.03 -14.80 6.29
C GLN A 111 9.50 -16.17 6.79
N GLY A 112 10.14 -17.26 6.37
CA GLY A 112 9.86 -18.60 6.91
C GLY A 112 8.48 -19.17 6.55
N GLY A 113 8.11 -19.21 5.26
CA GLY A 113 6.93 -19.99 4.83
C GLY A 113 5.55 -19.33 5.02
N LYS A 114 5.46 -18.00 5.22
CA LYS A 114 4.17 -17.27 5.30
C LYS A 114 3.17 -17.59 4.17
N ALA A 115 3.64 -18.01 3.01
CA ALA A 115 2.80 -18.46 1.89
C ALA A 115 1.97 -19.73 2.23
N GLN A 116 2.56 -20.72 2.90
CA GLN A 116 1.87 -21.96 3.31
C GLN A 116 0.78 -21.65 4.35
N ASN A 117 1.03 -20.69 5.25
CA ASN A 117 0.02 -20.21 6.19
C ASN A 117 -1.12 -19.46 5.50
N GLN A 118 -0.87 -18.76 4.38
CA GLN A 118 -1.93 -18.15 3.56
C GLN A 118 -2.71 -19.20 2.77
N GLU A 119 -2.06 -20.25 2.29
CA GLU A 119 -2.68 -21.33 1.53
C GLU A 119 -3.68 -22.11 2.40
N GLY A 120 -3.29 -22.49 3.62
CA GLY A 120 -4.22 -23.10 4.57
C GLY A 120 -5.41 -22.19 4.94
N ARG A 121 -5.22 -20.87 4.99
CA ARG A 121 -6.32 -19.91 5.25
C ARG A 121 -7.21 -19.66 4.02
N ARG A 122 -6.78 -20.08 2.83
CA ARG A 122 -7.54 -19.97 1.57
C ARG A 122 -8.20 -21.28 1.18
N SER A 123 -7.91 -22.36 1.89
CA SER A 123 -8.40 -23.71 1.61
C SER A 123 -9.90 -23.85 1.87
N SER A 124 -10.49 -24.93 1.34
CA SER A 124 -11.88 -25.33 1.60
C SER A 124 -12.13 -25.57 3.08
N GLU A 125 -11.21 -26.27 3.74
CA GLU A 125 -11.29 -26.70 5.14
C GLU A 125 -11.36 -25.48 6.06
N TYR A 126 -10.59 -24.43 5.78
CA TYR A 126 -10.67 -23.19 6.56
C TYR A 126 -12.03 -22.49 6.40
N LYS A 127 -12.61 -22.50 5.20
CA LYS A 127 -13.94 -21.90 4.96
C LYS A 127 -15.03 -22.67 5.71
N GLU A 128 -14.95 -24.00 5.69
CA GLU A 128 -15.89 -24.89 6.39
C GLU A 128 -15.76 -24.74 7.90
N TRP A 129 -14.54 -24.78 8.43
CA TRP A 129 -14.25 -24.53 9.84
C TRP A 129 -14.78 -23.17 10.28
N ARG A 130 -14.49 -22.10 9.53
CA ARG A 130 -15.00 -20.75 9.80
C ARG A 130 -16.54 -20.72 9.85
N ALA A 131 -17.19 -21.35 8.88
CA ALA A 131 -18.65 -21.41 8.85
C ALA A 131 -19.23 -22.24 10.01
N ALA A 132 -18.55 -23.31 10.44
CA ALA A 132 -18.95 -24.12 11.59
C ALA A 132 -18.82 -23.34 12.91
N VAL A 133 -17.72 -22.62 13.12
CA VAL A 133 -17.51 -21.76 14.30
C VAL A 133 -18.59 -20.67 14.37
N TYR A 134 -18.85 -19.98 13.25
CA TYR A 134 -19.91 -18.96 13.22
C TYR A 134 -21.31 -19.53 13.48
N ARG A 135 -21.61 -20.72 12.95
CA ARG A 135 -22.90 -21.40 13.19
C ARG A 135 -23.08 -21.74 14.67
N ARG A 136 -22.07 -22.35 15.29
CA ARG A 136 -22.07 -22.70 16.72
C ARG A 136 -22.29 -21.45 17.59
N ASP A 137 -21.64 -20.35 17.23
CA ASP A 137 -21.65 -19.10 17.98
C ASP A 137 -22.81 -18.16 17.59
N TYR A 138 -23.75 -18.63 16.77
CA TYR A 138 -24.89 -17.85 16.27
C TYR A 138 -24.49 -16.49 15.66
N TRP A 139 -23.35 -16.45 14.95
CA TRP A 139 -22.75 -15.23 14.37
C TRP A 139 -22.61 -14.08 15.39
N THR A 140 -22.37 -14.43 16.65
CA THR A 140 -22.34 -13.50 17.76
C THR A 140 -20.96 -13.55 18.41
N CYS A 141 -20.40 -12.38 18.73
CA CYS A 141 -19.17 -12.28 19.49
C CYS A 141 -19.35 -12.94 20.86
N GLN A 142 -18.56 -13.96 21.16
CA GLN A 142 -18.69 -14.72 22.40
C GLN A 142 -18.10 -14.00 23.62
N ASN A 143 -17.40 -12.88 23.41
CA ASN A 143 -16.87 -12.05 24.51
C ASN A 143 -17.84 -10.93 24.91
N CYS A 144 -18.43 -10.22 23.94
CA CYS A 144 -19.27 -9.03 24.22
C CYS A 144 -20.71 -9.10 23.70
N GLY A 145 -21.11 -10.19 23.03
CA GLY A 145 -22.46 -10.34 22.48
C GLY A 145 -22.74 -9.56 21.19
N TYR A 146 -21.76 -8.85 20.61
CA TYR A 146 -21.95 -8.11 19.36
C TYR A 146 -22.37 -9.03 18.20
N LYS A 147 -23.43 -8.64 17.49
CA LYS A 147 -23.94 -9.34 16.29
C LYS A 147 -23.94 -8.38 15.10
N GLY A 148 -23.15 -8.69 14.07
CA GLY A 148 -23.02 -7.84 12.90
C GLY A 148 -21.96 -8.30 11.92
N LYS A 149 -21.63 -7.46 10.94
CA LYS A 149 -20.70 -7.80 9.84
C LYS A 149 -19.23 -7.89 10.29
N PHE A 150 -18.87 -7.24 11.40
CA PHE A 150 -17.49 -7.11 11.86
C PHE A 150 -17.13 -8.19 12.89
N ILE A 151 -17.23 -9.46 12.48
CA ILE A 151 -16.88 -10.63 13.29
C ILE A 151 -15.86 -11.52 12.57
N ASN A 152 -14.92 -12.08 13.31
CA ASN A 152 -13.89 -12.98 12.80
C ASN A 152 -13.80 -14.23 13.67
N PRO A 153 -13.50 -15.41 13.08
CA PRO A 153 -13.16 -16.58 13.86
C PRO A 153 -11.72 -16.39 14.37
N HIS A 154 -11.57 -16.43 15.68
CA HIS A 154 -10.29 -16.43 16.36
C HIS A 154 -9.89 -17.88 16.68
N HIS A 155 -8.61 -18.18 16.55
CA HIS A 155 -8.04 -19.46 16.99
C HIS A 155 -7.59 -19.34 18.44
N ILE A 156 -8.17 -20.12 19.35
CA ILE A 156 -7.82 -20.12 20.79
C ILE A 156 -6.36 -20.58 20.99
N LYS A 157 -5.96 -21.64 20.30
CA LYS A 157 -4.57 -22.10 20.16
C LYS A 157 -4.02 -21.65 18.81
N SER A 158 -2.84 -21.05 18.82
CA SER A 158 -2.28 -20.37 17.64
C SER A 158 -2.19 -21.26 16.40
N TRP A 159 -2.54 -20.69 15.24
CA TRP A 159 -2.47 -21.35 13.92
C TRP A 159 -1.10 -21.97 13.59
N THR A 160 -0.01 -21.31 14.03
CA THR A 160 1.35 -21.73 13.74
C THR A 160 1.84 -22.80 14.72
N GLY A 161 1.52 -22.66 16.01
CA GLY A 161 2.01 -23.56 17.05
C GLY A 161 1.26 -24.88 17.16
N PHE A 162 0.01 -24.95 16.66
CA PHE A 162 -0.84 -26.15 16.75
C PHE A 162 -1.49 -26.47 15.40
N PRO A 163 -0.71 -26.94 14.39
CA PRO A 163 -1.22 -27.27 13.06
C PRO A 163 -2.38 -28.27 13.08
N GLU A 164 -2.33 -29.23 14.00
CA GLU A 164 -3.33 -30.28 14.22
C GLU A 164 -4.69 -29.74 14.70
N LEU A 165 -4.71 -28.55 15.34
CA LEU A 165 -5.92 -27.93 15.86
C LEU A 165 -6.50 -26.85 14.93
N ARG A 166 -5.96 -26.65 13.73
CA ARG A 166 -6.36 -25.55 12.82
C ARG A 166 -7.83 -25.58 12.43
N TYR A 167 -8.38 -26.78 12.30
CA TYR A 167 -9.74 -27.03 11.83
C TYR A 167 -10.62 -27.66 12.90
N ASP A 168 -10.14 -27.76 14.15
CA ASP A 168 -10.97 -28.13 15.28
C ASP A 168 -11.92 -26.96 15.58
N ILE A 169 -13.23 -27.23 15.53
CA ILE A 169 -14.28 -26.24 15.82
C ILE A 169 -14.13 -25.72 17.25
N ASN A 170 -13.72 -26.56 18.20
CA ASN A 170 -13.52 -26.20 19.60
C ASN A 170 -12.30 -25.30 19.80
N ASN A 171 -11.37 -25.28 18.84
CA ASN A 171 -10.26 -24.34 18.81
C ASN A 171 -10.63 -23.00 18.13
N GLY A 172 -11.87 -22.83 17.69
CA GLY A 172 -12.38 -21.58 17.14
C GLY A 172 -13.33 -20.86 18.09
N ILE A 173 -13.32 -19.53 18.07
CA ILE A 173 -14.28 -18.67 18.76
C ILE A 173 -14.61 -17.43 17.93
N THR A 174 -15.88 -17.07 17.83
CA THR A 174 -16.33 -15.88 17.11
C THR A 174 -16.11 -14.64 17.96
N LEU A 175 -15.32 -13.69 17.48
CA LEU A 175 -15.07 -12.40 18.15
C LEU A 175 -15.37 -11.23 17.21
N CYS A 176 -15.88 -10.13 17.75
CA CYS A 176 -15.96 -8.88 16.98
C CYS A 176 -14.56 -8.29 16.76
N ASP A 177 -14.40 -7.38 15.80
CA ASP A 177 -13.12 -6.72 15.51
C ASP A 177 -12.43 -6.12 16.75
N GLU A 178 -13.20 -5.57 17.70
CA GLU A 178 -12.65 -4.97 18.91
C GLU A 178 -12.11 -6.01 19.89
N CYS A 179 -12.90 -7.04 20.19
CA CYS A 179 -12.48 -8.16 21.04
C CYS A 179 -11.33 -8.94 20.40
N HIS A 180 -11.40 -9.20 19.09
CA HIS A 180 -10.37 -9.93 18.36
C HIS A 180 -9.01 -9.24 18.39
N LYS A 181 -8.98 -7.89 18.35
CA LYS A 181 -7.73 -7.12 18.50
C LYS A 181 -7.11 -7.25 19.89
N LYS A 182 -7.92 -7.43 20.94
CA LYS A 182 -7.43 -7.62 22.32
C LYS A 182 -6.73 -8.96 22.50
N GLU A 183 -7.13 -9.98 21.74
CA GLU A 183 -6.46 -11.29 21.68
C GLU A 183 -5.18 -11.28 20.83
N HIS A 184 -4.96 -10.23 20.04
CA HIS A 184 -3.75 -10.04 19.22
C HIS A 184 -3.09 -8.67 19.45
N PRO A 185 -2.69 -8.35 20.70
CA PRO A 185 -2.09 -7.06 21.02
C PRO A 185 -0.79 -6.79 20.24
N GLU A 186 -0.08 -7.85 19.85
CA GLU A 186 1.15 -7.81 19.05
C GLU A 186 0.93 -7.64 17.54
N ILE A 187 -0.25 -7.96 17.01
CA ILE A 187 -0.55 -7.91 15.56
C ILE A 187 -1.41 -6.67 15.21
N GLY A 188 -2.23 -6.19 16.15
CA GLY A 188 -3.24 -5.12 15.94
C GLY A 188 -2.68 -3.70 15.84
N MET A 189 -1.42 -3.47 16.22
CA MET A 189 -0.73 -2.22 15.92
C MET A 189 0.07 -2.40 14.64
N ARG A 190 -0.32 -1.71 13.55
CA ARG A 190 0.61 -1.41 12.45
C ARG A 190 1.91 -0.94 13.08
N ASN A 191 2.94 -1.79 13.16
CA ASN A 191 4.31 -1.54 13.62
C ASN A 191 4.59 -0.07 13.96
N ARG A 192 4.05 0.43 15.08
CA ARG A 192 4.54 1.62 15.72
C ARG A 192 5.51 1.05 16.71
N PHE A 193 6.80 1.17 16.39
CA PHE A 193 7.88 0.93 17.34
C PHE A 193 7.43 1.49 18.68
N LYS A 194 7.23 0.61 19.68
CA LYS A 194 6.98 1.05 21.04
C LYS A 194 8.20 1.89 21.44
N LYS A 195 7.98 3.02 22.10
CA LYS A 195 9.06 3.90 22.59
C LYS A 195 10.06 3.03 23.39
N GLY A 196 11.34 3.04 23.00
CA GLY A 196 12.40 2.23 23.63
C GLY A 196 12.69 0.86 23.00
N LEU A 197 11.90 0.38 22.04
CA LEU A 197 12.17 -0.90 21.35
C LEU A 197 12.94 -0.67 20.03
N LYS A 198 14.17 -1.19 19.95
CA LYS A 198 15.03 -1.10 18.76
C LYS A 198 14.49 -2.01 17.64
N PRO A 199 14.45 -1.57 16.37
CA PRO A 199 14.15 -2.45 15.25
C PRO A 199 15.18 -3.59 15.20
N ALA A 200 14.72 -4.81 14.95
CA ALA A 200 15.58 -5.94 14.57
C ALA A 200 16.15 -5.72 13.15
N ASN A 201 17.01 -4.71 12.99
CA ASN A 201 17.82 -4.56 11.78
C ASN A 201 19.10 -5.39 12.00
N LYS A 202 19.50 -6.18 10.99
CA LYS A 202 20.79 -6.90 10.94
C LYS A 202 22.02 -5.97 10.80
N ILE A 203 21.80 -4.65 10.84
CA ILE A 203 22.83 -3.62 10.66
C ILE A 203 23.04 -2.97 12.02
N GLU A 204 24.30 -2.85 12.42
CA GLU A 204 24.68 -2.18 13.66
C GLU A 204 24.15 -0.74 13.65
N ILE A 205 23.44 -0.39 14.72
CA ILE A 205 22.87 0.94 14.89
C ILE A 205 23.96 1.81 15.52
N PRO A 206 24.30 2.98 14.95
CA PRO A 206 25.29 3.86 15.54
C PRO A 206 24.87 4.27 16.96
N GLN A 207 25.88 4.53 17.80
CA GLN A 207 25.63 5.01 19.16
C GLN A 207 24.97 6.39 19.10
N LYS A 208 24.22 6.74 20.16
CA LYS A 208 23.50 8.01 20.21
C LYS A 208 24.43 9.21 19.96
N GLY A 209 25.59 9.25 20.63
CA GLY A 209 26.54 10.36 20.51
C GLY A 209 27.11 10.51 19.10
N GLU A 210 27.40 9.41 18.41
CA GLU A 210 27.88 9.41 17.03
C GLU A 210 26.81 9.97 16.07
N LEU A 211 25.56 9.56 16.25
CA LEU A 211 24.46 10.05 15.42
C LEU A 211 24.13 11.53 15.69
N GLU A 212 24.24 11.98 16.94
CA GLU A 212 24.10 13.40 17.32
C GLU A 212 25.23 14.25 16.76
N GLN A 213 26.47 13.76 16.81
CA GLN A 213 27.63 14.42 16.23
C GLN A 213 27.41 14.67 14.72
N LEU A 214 27.05 13.64 13.96
CA LEU A 214 26.80 13.79 12.52
C LEU A 214 25.59 14.69 12.20
N TYR A 215 24.46 14.48 12.90
CA TYR A 215 23.19 15.11 12.53
C TYR A 215 22.98 16.51 13.12
N VAL A 216 23.43 16.74 14.36
CA VAL A 216 23.21 17.98 15.12
C VAL A 216 24.42 18.90 15.02
N VAL A 217 25.62 18.38 15.30
CA VAL A 217 26.86 19.18 15.34
C VAL A 217 27.36 19.48 13.93
N GLU A 218 27.59 18.45 13.13
CA GLU A 218 28.11 18.56 11.76
C GLU A 218 27.02 18.93 10.74
N LYS A 219 25.75 18.94 11.18
CA LYS A 219 24.57 19.30 10.37
C LYS A 219 24.42 18.48 9.10
N ILE A 220 25.00 17.29 9.02
CA ILE A 220 24.91 16.40 7.86
C ILE A 220 23.45 15.96 7.67
N GLY A 221 22.96 16.00 6.44
CA GLY A 221 21.59 15.64 6.12
C GLY A 221 21.32 14.14 6.35
N SER A 222 20.10 13.79 6.75
CA SER A 222 19.70 12.38 6.91
C SER A 222 19.90 11.50 5.67
N PRO A 223 19.85 12.01 4.42
CA PRO A 223 20.23 11.21 3.24
C PRO A 223 21.70 10.83 3.22
N THR A 224 22.60 11.79 3.44
CA THR A 224 24.05 11.59 3.46
C THR A 224 24.50 10.71 4.61
N ILE A 225 23.90 10.87 5.80
CA ILE A 225 24.10 9.91 6.91
C ILE A 225 23.64 8.51 6.49
N GLY A 226 22.57 8.40 5.71
CA GLY A 226 22.11 7.13 5.18
C GLY A 226 23.16 6.46 4.28
N GLU A 227 23.83 7.24 3.43
CA GLU A 227 24.92 6.75 2.57
C GLU A 227 26.10 6.24 3.40
N ILE A 228 26.51 6.97 4.45
CA ILE A 228 27.61 6.57 5.37
C ILE A 228 27.35 5.17 5.96
N TYR A 229 26.13 4.88 6.40
CA TYR A 229 25.77 3.61 7.04
C TYR A 229 25.11 2.60 6.09
N GLY A 230 25.05 2.87 4.78
CA GLY A 230 24.43 1.97 3.81
C GLY A 230 22.92 1.75 4.02
N VAL A 231 22.21 2.73 4.60
CA VAL A 231 20.76 2.66 4.88
C VAL A 231 19.97 3.78 4.23
N SER A 232 18.65 3.60 4.11
CA SER A 232 17.78 4.68 3.63
C SER A 232 17.74 5.87 4.60
N HIS A 233 17.54 7.08 4.07
CA HIS A 233 17.33 8.28 4.91
C HIS A 233 16.18 8.12 5.92
N LYS A 234 15.16 7.30 5.59
CA LYS A 234 14.03 7.00 6.49
C LYS A 234 14.48 6.16 7.69
N THR A 235 15.51 5.34 7.52
CA THR A 235 16.13 4.55 8.59
C THR A 235 16.85 5.48 9.55
N VAL A 236 17.64 6.44 9.04
CA VAL A 236 18.29 7.46 9.86
C VAL A 236 17.27 8.29 10.67
N LEU A 237 16.18 8.72 10.03
CA LEU A 237 15.09 9.41 10.74
C LEU A 237 14.42 8.57 11.82
N LYS A 238 14.40 7.24 11.68
CA LYS A 238 13.91 6.34 12.74
C LYS A 238 14.89 6.27 13.90
N TRP A 239 16.20 6.17 13.64
CA TRP A 239 17.23 6.17 14.68
C TRP A 239 17.21 7.46 15.50
N LEU A 240 17.10 8.61 14.84
CA LEU A 240 16.97 9.92 15.50
C LEU A 240 15.76 9.95 16.44
N ARG A 241 14.59 9.47 15.99
CA ARG A 241 13.39 9.37 16.83
C ARG A 241 13.55 8.40 18.00
N SER A 242 14.25 7.27 17.80
CA SER A 242 14.45 6.31 18.90
C SER A 242 15.37 6.85 20.00
N TYR A 243 16.23 7.82 19.68
CA TYR A 243 17.10 8.49 20.63
C TYR A 243 16.55 9.84 21.13
N ASP A 244 15.30 10.16 20.79
CA ASP A 244 14.62 11.43 21.08
C ASP A 244 15.38 12.67 20.54
N VAL A 245 16.12 12.51 19.42
CA VAL A 245 16.80 13.62 18.73
C VAL A 245 15.79 14.38 17.87
N VAL A 246 15.75 15.71 18.02
CA VAL A 246 14.83 16.58 17.28
C VAL A 246 15.15 16.54 15.78
N ILE A 247 14.15 16.16 14.98
CA ILE A 247 14.29 16.14 13.52
C ILE A 247 14.12 17.57 12.98
N ARG A 248 15.07 18.02 12.17
CA ARG A 248 14.97 19.26 11.40
C ARG A 248 13.74 19.19 10.49
N THR A 249 12.75 20.04 10.73
CA THR A 249 11.63 20.25 9.81
C THR A 249 12.17 20.86 8.51
N ARG A 250 11.64 20.38 7.38
CA ARG A 250 11.95 20.97 6.07
C ARG A 250 11.47 22.41 5.99
#